data_AF-A0A3D5UB46-F1
#
_entry.id   AF-A0A3D5UB46-F1
#
_cell.length_a   1.000
_cell.length_b   1.000
_cell.length_c   1.000
_cell.angle_alpha   90.00
_cell.angle_beta   90.00
_cell.angle_gamma   90.00
#
_symmetry.space_group_name_H-M   'P 1'
#
loop_
_entity.id
_entity.type
_entity.pdbx_description
1 polymer ?
#
loop_
_entity_poly.entity_id
_entity_poly.type
_entity_poly.pdbx_seq_one_letter_code
_entity_poly.pdbx_strand_id
1 'polypeptide(L)'
;MWHGASWNFVLWGGLHGVALVLDKAWINTRFARSHIVRFFSTIVTFHFVCFSWIFFRSRDFENSLTIIKRITSSFHGSLFGHWIAEYRVIALLIVIGFLGHWQPDSWEKSYRNFLARLPLPLQSLIMALVIWILFQARSSDIQPFIYFQF
;
A
#
# COMPACT_ATOMS: atom_id res chain seq x y z
N MET A 1 -7.77 -23.05 -5.92
CA MET A 1 -6.47 -23.52 -5.35
C MET A 1 -5.42 -23.40 -6.45
N TRP A 2 -4.94 -22.19 -6.71
CA TRP A 2 -3.91 -21.89 -7.75
C TRP A 2 -2.67 -21.22 -7.13
N HIS A 3 -2.51 -21.39 -5.82
CA HIS A 3 -1.33 -21.08 -5.03
C HIS A 3 -0.98 -22.37 -4.32
N GLY A 4 0.32 -22.68 -4.17
CA GLY A 4 0.77 -23.88 -3.47
C GLY A 4 0.02 -24.06 -2.15
N ALA A 5 -0.30 -25.31 -1.80
CA ALA A 5 -1.14 -25.63 -0.64
C ALA A 5 -0.45 -25.25 0.68
N SER A 6 -0.60 -24.00 1.10
CA SER A 6 -0.10 -23.50 2.39
C SER A 6 -1.25 -23.01 3.27
N TRP A 7 -1.12 -23.24 4.57
CA TRP A 7 -2.09 -22.79 5.59
C TRP A 7 -2.30 -21.27 5.57
N ASN A 8 -1.29 -20.52 5.12
CA ASN A 8 -1.33 -19.07 4.94
C ASN A 8 -2.45 -18.63 4.00
N PHE A 9 -2.63 -19.29 2.86
CA PHE A 9 -3.67 -18.91 1.89
C PHE A 9 -5.08 -19.28 2.37
N VAL A 10 -5.22 -20.38 3.12
CA VAL A 10 -6.50 -20.77 3.72
C VAL A 10 -6.93 -19.75 4.75
N LEU A 11 -6.02 -19.33 5.65
CA LEU A 11 -6.30 -18.30 6.65
C LEU A 11 -6.57 -16.94 5.99
N TRP A 12 -5.74 -16.54 5.03
CA TRP A 12 -5.92 -15.29 4.31
C TRP A 12 -7.30 -15.21 3.62
N GLY A 13 -7.68 -16.28 2.89
CA GLY A 13 -8.98 -16.36 2.23
C GLY A 13 -10.15 -16.43 3.22
N GLY A 14 -9.99 -17.20 4.31
CA GLY A 14 -10.99 -17.31 5.37
C GLY A 14 -11.24 -15.98 6.08
N LEU A 15 -10.18 -15.24 6.43
CA LEU A 15 -10.27 -13.91 7.03
C LEU A 15 -11.06 -12.95 6.13
N HIS A 16 -10.71 -12.86 4.84
CA HIS A 16 -11.43 -11.99 3.90
C HIS A 16 -12.87 -12.44 3.68
N GLY A 17 -13.12 -13.75 3.61
CA GLY A 17 -14.47 -14.30 3.50
C GLY A 17 -15.36 -13.89 4.67
N VAL A 18 -14.88 -14.05 5.91
CA VAL A 18 -15.58 -13.60 7.12
C VAL A 18 -15.78 -12.09 7.11
N ALA A 19 -14.75 -11.32 6.75
CA ALA A 19 -14.84 -9.86 6.70
C ALA A 19 -15.90 -9.38 5.71
N LEU A 20 -16.01 -10.01 4.53
CA LEU A 20 -17.05 -9.68 3.53
C LEU A 20 -18.47 -9.99 4.03
N VAL A 21 -18.65 -11.11 4.74
CA VAL A 21 -19.96 -11.45 5.34
C VAL A 21 -20.35 -10.40 6.38
N LEU A 22 -19.41 -10.01 7.25
CA LEU A 22 -19.63 -8.98 8.27
C LEU A 22 -19.90 -7.60 7.64
N ASP A 23 -19.13 -7.21 6.62
CA ASP A 23 -19.31 -5.94 5.92
C ASP A 23 -20.68 -5.86 5.24
N LYS A 24 -21.11 -6.94 4.58
CA LYS A 24 -22.43 -7.02 3.94
C LYS A 24 -23.59 -6.93 4.93
N ALA A 25 -23.42 -7.50 6.13
CA ALA A 25 -24.38 -7.34 7.22
C ALA A 25 -24.37 -5.91 7.80
N TRP A 26 -23.19 -5.29 7.87
CA TRP A 26 -22.98 -3.97 8.46
C TRP A 26 -23.46 -2.80 7.59
N ILE A 27 -23.21 -2.85 6.27
CA ILE A 27 -23.45 -1.72 5.36
C ILE A 27 -24.94 -1.33 5.24
N ASN A 28 -25.84 -2.27 5.52
CA ASN A 28 -27.29 -2.04 5.51
C ASN A 28 -27.83 -1.43 6.82
N THR A 29 -26.98 -1.24 7.83
CA THR A 29 -27.40 -0.67 9.12
C THR A 29 -27.44 0.86 9.08
N ARG A 30 -28.34 1.48 9.87
CA ARG A 30 -28.45 2.94 9.97
C ARG A 30 -27.19 3.59 10.57
N PHE A 31 -26.44 2.86 11.41
CA PHE A 31 -25.21 3.33 12.06
C PHE A 31 -24.04 3.47 11.08
N ALA A 32 -23.97 2.63 10.04
CA ALA A 32 -22.92 2.67 9.04
C ALA A 32 -22.87 3.98 8.23
N ARG A 33 -23.95 4.78 8.25
CA ARG A 33 -24.04 6.07 7.53
C ARG A 33 -23.41 7.25 8.28
N SER A 34 -23.05 7.10 9.55
CA SER A 34 -22.45 8.19 10.31
C SER A 34 -21.00 8.45 9.88
N HIS A 35 -20.61 9.72 9.75
CA HIS A 35 -19.24 10.11 9.40
C HIS A 35 -18.20 9.59 10.39
N ILE A 36 -18.53 9.59 11.70
CA ILE A 36 -17.64 9.07 12.74
C ILE A 36 -17.43 7.57 12.56
N VAL A 37 -18.52 6.83 12.30
CA VAL A 37 -18.47 5.39 12.09
C VAL A 37 -17.68 5.08 10.83
N ARG A 38 -17.89 5.83 9.74
CA ARG A 38 -17.15 5.66 8.49
C ARG A 38 -15.65 5.86 8.65
N PHE A 39 -15.24 6.85 9.44
CA PHE A 39 -13.82 7.09 9.75
C PHE A 39 -13.21 5.90 10.50
N PHE A 40 -13.85 5.45 11.59
CA PHE A 40 -13.38 4.28 12.33
C PHE A 40 -13.43 2.99 11.52
N SER A 41 -14.46 2.79 10.69
CA SER A 41 -14.54 1.66 9.76
C SER A 41 -13.38 1.67 8.78
N THR A 42 -12.96 2.84 8.29
CA THR A 42 -11.79 2.95 7.40
C THR A 42 -10.51 2.55 8.11
N ILE A 43 -10.31 3.01 9.35
CA ILE A 43 -9.14 2.61 10.17
C ILE A 43 -9.13 1.11 10.41
N VAL A 44 -10.27 0.53 10.79
CA VAL A 44 -10.41 -0.91 11.06
C VAL A 44 -10.13 -1.73 9.80
N THR A 45 -10.74 -1.37 8.67
CA THR A 45 -10.52 -2.06 7.39
C THR A 45 -9.06 -1.96 6.96
N PHE A 46 -8.44 -0.79 7.09
CA PHE A 46 -7.02 -0.62 6.77
C PHE A 46 -6.13 -1.56 7.59
N HIS A 47 -6.28 -1.57 8.92
CA HIS A 47 -5.49 -2.44 9.79
C HIS A 47 -5.78 -3.92 9.56
N PHE A 48 -7.04 -4.29 9.30
CA PHE A 48 -7.42 -5.66 8.97
C PHE A 48 -6.75 -6.15 7.68
N VAL A 49 -6.76 -5.32 6.62
CA VAL A 49 -6.10 -5.67 5.35
C VAL A 49 -4.60 -5.76 5.53
N CYS A 50 -3.97 -4.79 6.21
CA CYS A 50 -2.54 -4.83 6.52
C CYS A 50 -2.14 -6.06 7.33
N PHE A 51 -2.94 -6.43 8.34
CA PHE A 51 -2.73 -7.65 9.11
C PHE A 51 -2.86 -8.90 8.24
N SER A 52 -3.88 -8.95 7.40
CA SER A 52 -4.09 -10.10 6.50
C SER A 52 -2.93 -10.25 5.49
N TRP A 53 -2.33 -9.16 5.04
CA TRP A 53 -1.16 -9.20 4.16
C TRP A 53 0.07 -9.88 4.78
N ILE A 54 0.16 -10.01 6.12
CA ILE A 54 1.23 -10.78 6.76
C ILE A 54 1.21 -12.23 6.28
N PHE A 55 0.04 -12.89 6.32
CA PHE A 55 -0.12 -14.27 5.87
C PHE A 55 0.12 -14.41 4.38
N PHE A 56 -0.31 -13.42 3.58
CA PHE A 56 -0.10 -13.44 2.13
C PHE A 56 1.37 -13.34 1.74
N ARG A 57 2.18 -12.55 2.48
CA ARG A 57 3.58 -12.30 2.17
C ARG A 57 4.53 -13.35 2.76
N SER A 58 4.19 -13.94 3.91
CA SER A 58 5.06 -14.88 4.62
C SER A 58 5.24 -16.20 3.86
N ARG A 59 6.50 -16.68 3.82
CA ARG A 59 6.87 -17.96 3.17
C ARG A 59 6.15 -19.17 3.76
N ASP A 60 5.99 -19.18 5.08
CA ASP A 60 5.40 -20.28 5.85
C ASP A 60 4.59 -19.73 7.03
N PHE A 61 3.82 -20.62 7.66
CA PHE A 61 2.91 -20.24 8.75
C PHE A 61 3.65 -19.85 10.03
N GLU A 62 4.76 -20.51 10.35
CA GLU A 62 5.55 -20.22 11.55
C GLU A 62 6.18 -18.82 11.48
N ASN A 63 6.68 -18.45 10.30
CA ASN A 63 7.20 -17.10 10.05
C ASN A 63 6.10 -16.04 10.19
N SER A 64 4.87 -16.30 9.71
CA SER A 64 3.74 -15.38 9.89
C SER A 64 3.46 -15.10 11.39
N LEU A 65 3.46 -16.15 12.22
CA LEU A 65 3.27 -16.03 13.67
C LEU A 65 4.44 -15.31 14.34
N THR A 66 5.67 -15.54 13.87
CA THR A 66 6.87 -14.87 14.37
C THR A 66 6.80 -13.36 14.11
N ILE A 67 6.36 -12.95 12.91
CA ILE A 67 6.15 -11.53 12.57
C ILE A 67 5.12 -10.92 13.52
N ILE A 68 3.96 -11.57 13.69
CA ILE A 68 2.88 -11.09 14.57
C ILE A 68 3.37 -10.92 16.02
N LYS A 69 4.11 -11.90 16.55
CA LYS A 69 4.69 -11.82 17.89
C LYS A 69 5.63 -10.61 18.00
N ARG A 70 6.55 -10.44 17.04
CA ARG A 70 7.55 -9.36 17.07
C ARG A 70 6.94 -7.96 16.99
N ILE A 71 5.79 -7.79 16.33
CA ILE A 71 5.06 -6.51 16.30
C ILE A 71 4.75 -6.03 17.73
N THR A 72 4.45 -6.95 18.65
CA THR A 72 4.08 -6.61 20.04
C THR A 72 5.24 -6.77 21.02
N SER A 73 6.09 -7.79 20.85
CA SER A 73 7.14 -8.14 21.81
C SER A 73 8.45 -7.39 21.62
N SER A 74 8.71 -6.86 20.42
CA SER A 74 10.01 -6.32 20.03
C SER A 74 9.89 -4.92 19.42
N PHE A 75 8.92 -4.14 19.90
CA PHE A 75 8.71 -2.78 19.46
C PHE A 75 9.73 -1.83 20.11
N HIS A 76 10.63 -1.26 19.31
CA HIS A 76 11.67 -0.33 19.75
C HIS A 76 11.40 1.06 19.18
N GLY A 77 10.46 1.79 19.78
CA GLY A 77 10.06 3.12 19.30
C GLY A 77 11.20 4.16 19.23
N SER A 78 12.25 3.99 20.04
CA SER A 78 13.45 4.84 20.00
C SER A 78 14.18 4.79 18.66
N LEU A 79 14.09 3.67 17.92
CA LEU A 79 14.70 3.52 16.60
C LEU A 79 14.05 4.41 15.54
N PHE A 80 12.80 4.88 15.77
CA PHE A 80 12.10 5.71 14.80
C PHE A 80 12.84 7.04 14.56
N GLY A 81 13.34 7.67 15.63
CA GLY A 81 14.13 8.91 15.51
C GLY A 81 15.46 8.69 14.78
N HIS A 82 16.15 7.58 15.07
CA HIS A 82 17.37 7.20 14.37
C HIS A 82 17.12 6.92 12.89
N TRP A 83 16.06 6.19 12.56
CA TRP A 83 15.67 5.89 11.19
C TRP A 83 15.37 7.16 10.39
N ILE A 84 14.61 8.12 10.96
CA ILE A 84 14.38 9.41 10.30
C ILE A 84 15.70 10.14 10.09
N ALA A 85 16.59 10.14 11.09
CA ALA A 85 17.86 10.85 11.00
C ALA A 85 18.80 10.27 9.94
N GLU A 86 18.80 8.96 9.75
CA GLU A 86 19.64 8.23 8.79
C GLU A 86 19.04 8.25 7.36
N TYR A 87 17.72 8.06 7.25
CA TYR A 87 17.01 7.95 5.98
C TYR A 87 16.17 9.20 5.63
N ARG A 88 16.67 10.40 5.96
CA ARG A 88 15.94 11.68 5.80
C ARG A 88 15.36 11.88 4.40
N VAL A 89 16.13 11.56 3.36
CA VAL A 89 15.68 11.70 1.96
C VAL A 89 14.50 10.78 1.68
N ILE A 90 14.56 9.52 2.12
CA ILE A 90 13.49 8.55 1.93
C ILE A 90 12.25 8.96 2.72
N ALA A 91 12.43 9.39 3.98
CA ALA A 91 11.33 9.88 4.80
C ALA A 91 10.62 11.08 4.14
N LEU A 92 11.38 12.04 3.61
CA LEU A 92 10.83 13.18 2.86
C LEU A 92 10.07 12.74 1.61
N LEU A 93 10.63 11.80 0.83
CA LEU A 93 9.97 11.27 -0.36
C LEU A 93 8.65 10.55 -0.02
N ILE A 94 8.60 9.78 1.07
CA ILE A 94 7.38 9.13 1.56
C ILE A 94 6.34 10.19 1.93
N VAL A 95 6.75 11.23 2.67
CA VAL A 95 5.83 12.32 3.06
C VAL A 95 5.31 13.07 1.84
N ILE A 96 6.19 13.42 0.89
CA ILE A 96 5.80 14.09 -0.36
C ILE A 96 4.84 13.20 -1.16
N GLY A 97 5.15 11.92 -1.32
CA GLY A 97 4.28 10.96 -2.01
C GLY A 97 2.92 10.82 -1.34
N PHE A 98 2.89 10.74 -0.01
CA PHE A 98 1.66 10.67 0.77
C PHE A 98 0.81 11.94 0.65
N LEU A 99 1.43 13.12 0.73
CA LEU A 99 0.73 14.39 0.50
C LEU A 99 0.26 14.53 -0.95
N GLY A 100 1.02 13.99 -1.90
CA GLY A 100 0.66 13.93 -3.31
C GLY A 100 -0.62 13.13 -3.58
N HIS A 101 -1.00 12.18 -2.72
CA HIS A 101 -2.28 11.47 -2.84
C HIS A 101 -3.51 12.36 -2.59
N TRP A 102 -3.36 13.47 -1.87
CA TRP A 102 -4.43 14.46 -1.67
C TRP A 102 -4.37 15.63 -2.65
N GLN A 103 -3.63 15.51 -3.75
CA GLN A 103 -3.59 16.57 -4.75
C GLN A 103 -4.99 16.80 -5.36
N PRO A 104 -5.43 18.06 -5.53
CA PRO A 104 -6.71 18.36 -6.13
C PRO A 104 -6.76 17.96 -7.62
N ASP A 105 -7.90 17.49 -8.10
CA ASP A 105 -8.12 17.18 -9.53
C ASP A 105 -7.83 18.36 -10.48
N SER A 106 -7.89 19.60 -9.96
CA SER A 106 -7.57 20.81 -10.72
C SER A 106 -6.11 20.86 -11.15
N TRP A 107 -5.20 20.28 -10.36
CA TRP A 107 -3.78 20.22 -10.67
C TRP A 107 -3.53 19.28 -11.84
N GLU A 108 -4.14 18.08 -11.81
CA GLU A 108 -4.06 17.14 -12.94
C GLU A 108 -4.58 17.77 -14.24
N LYS A 109 -5.74 18.44 -14.18
CA LYS A 109 -6.32 19.14 -15.34
C LYS A 109 -5.40 20.25 -15.84
N SER A 110 -4.76 20.99 -14.94
CA SER A 110 -3.81 22.06 -15.28
C SER A 110 -2.58 21.51 -15.99
N TYR A 111 -1.95 20.45 -15.45
CA TYR A 111 -0.78 19.80 -16.07
C TYR A 111 -1.12 19.23 -17.45
N ARG A 112 -2.27 18.57 -17.58
CA ARG A 112 -2.78 18.06 -18.86
C ARG A 112 -2.95 19.19 -19.87
N ASN A 113 -3.60 20.28 -19.49
CA ASN A 113 -3.84 21.43 -20.36
C ASN A 113 -2.53 22.13 -20.75
N PHE A 114 -1.57 22.22 -19.84
CA PHE A 114 -0.24 22.77 -20.11
C PHE A 114 0.51 21.90 -21.13
N LEU A 115 0.61 20.59 -20.89
CA LEU A 115 1.26 19.65 -21.80
C LEU A 115 0.60 19.64 -23.18
N ALA A 116 -0.74 19.67 -23.24
CA ALA A 116 -1.50 19.68 -24.49
C ALA A 116 -1.24 20.93 -25.35
N ARG A 117 -0.78 22.04 -24.75
CA ARG A 117 -0.40 23.28 -25.47
C ARG A 117 1.01 23.21 -26.04
N LEU A 118 1.85 22.27 -25.61
CA LEU A 118 3.21 22.12 -26.10
C LEU A 118 3.22 21.42 -27.47
N PRO A 119 4.15 21.78 -28.36
CA PRO A 119 4.30 21.09 -29.64
C PRO A 119 4.72 19.63 -29.42
N LEU A 120 4.32 18.74 -30.33
CA LEU A 120 4.55 17.29 -30.23
C LEU A 120 6.02 16.90 -29.92
N PRO A 121 7.06 17.52 -30.50
CA PRO A 121 8.45 17.17 -30.17
C PRO A 121 8.79 17.39 -28.70
N LEU A 122 8.24 18.45 -28.09
CA LEU A 122 8.52 18.77 -26.70
C LEU A 122 7.76 17.83 -25.75
N GLN A 123 6.53 17.44 -26.09
CA GLN A 123 5.80 16.41 -25.34
C GLN A 123 6.57 15.08 -25.35
N SER A 124 7.07 14.66 -26.52
CA SER A 124 7.88 13.45 -26.66
C SER A 124 9.19 13.52 -25.88
N LEU A 125 9.85 14.68 -25.86
CA LEU A 125 11.06 14.90 -25.06
C LEU A 125 10.77 14.80 -23.56
N ILE A 126 9.69 15.42 -23.09
CA ILE A 126 9.26 15.33 -21.68
C ILE A 126 8.97 13.87 -21.31
N MET A 127 8.24 13.14 -22.16
CA MET A 127 7.94 11.73 -21.94
C MET A 127 9.23 10.88 -21.89
N ALA A 128 10.15 11.09 -22.82
CA ALA A 128 11.43 10.39 -22.84
C ALA A 128 12.26 10.68 -21.58
N LEU A 129 12.26 11.94 -21.11
CA LEU A 129 12.95 12.34 -19.89
C LEU A 129 12.33 11.71 -18.64
N VAL A 130 11.00 11.66 -18.55
CA VAL A 130 10.30 10.96 -17.45
C VAL A 130 10.64 9.47 -17.46
N ILE A 131 10.57 8.82 -18.61
CA ILE A 131 10.94 7.40 -18.75
C ILE A 131 12.39 7.18 -18.33
N TRP A 132 13.32 8.03 -18.79
CA TRP A 132 14.73 7.96 -18.41
C TRP A 132 14.95 8.11 -16.90
N ILE A 133 14.28 9.07 -16.24
CA ILE A 133 14.33 9.22 -14.78
C ILE A 133 13.79 7.96 -14.08
N LEU A 134 12.68 7.39 -14.56
CA LEU A 134 12.13 6.15 -14.00
C LEU A 134 13.08 4.97 -14.14
N PHE A 135 13.83 4.89 -15.25
CA PHE A 135 14.90 3.89 -15.42
C PHE A 135 16.04 4.09 -14.42
N GLN A 136 16.47 5.33 -14.17
CA GLN A 136 17.49 5.62 -13.16
C GLN A 136 17.01 5.29 -11.74
N ALA A 137 15.71 5.44 -11.47
CA ALA A 137 15.10 5.10 -10.18
C ALA A 137 14.86 3.59 -9.98
N ARG A 138 15.10 2.76 -10.99
CA ARG A 138 14.97 1.30 -10.90
C ARG A 138 16.11 0.72 -10.06
N SER A 139 15.95 0.73 -8.74
CA SER A 139 16.98 0.30 -7.78
C SER A 139 16.91 -1.18 -7.39
N SER A 140 16.19 -2.04 -8.12
CA SER A 140 16.15 -3.47 -7.79
C SER A 140 15.93 -4.35 -9.03
N ASP A 141 16.55 -5.53 -9.01
CA ASP A 141 16.26 -6.62 -9.93
C ASP A 141 14.74 -6.87 -10.02
N ILE A 142 14.29 -7.45 -11.14
CA ILE A 142 12.88 -7.80 -11.35
C ILE A 142 12.43 -8.66 -10.16
N GLN A 143 11.72 -8.06 -9.21
CA GLN A 143 11.12 -8.84 -8.13
C GLN A 143 10.06 -9.74 -8.77
N PRO A 144 10.15 -11.06 -8.61
CA PRO A 144 9.09 -11.94 -9.06
C PRO A 144 7.78 -11.47 -8.43
N PHE A 145 6.70 -11.42 -9.23
CA PHE A 145 5.39 -11.02 -8.74
C PHE A 145 5.06 -11.79 -7.44
N ILE A 146 4.30 -11.17 -6.54
CA ILE A 146 4.02 -11.72 -5.20
C ILE A 146 3.43 -13.15 -5.26
N TYR A 147 2.78 -13.50 -6.37
CA TYR A 147 2.26 -14.84 -6.70
C TYR A 147 3.28 -15.84 -7.27
N PHE A 148 4.58 -15.55 -7.26
CA PHE A 148 5.63 -16.48 -7.68
C PHE A 148 6.73 -16.60 -6.61
N GLN A 149 6.51 -16.03 -5.42
CA GLN A 149 7.47 -16.06 -4.31
C GLN A 149 7.17 -17.14 -3.25
N PHE A 150 6.49 -18.22 -3.64
CA PHE A 150 6.28 -19.40 -2.79
C PHE A 150 7.47 -20.35 -2.90
#